data_AF-H0XG61-F1
#
_entry.id   AF-H0XG61-F1
#
_cell.length_a   1.000
_cell.length_b   1.000
_cell.length_c   1.000
_cell.angle_alpha   90.00
_cell.angle_beta   90.00
_cell.angle_gamma   90.00
#
_symmetry.space_group_name_H-M   'P 1'
#
loop_
_entity.id
_entity.type
_entity.pdbx_description
1 polymer ?
#
loop_
_entity_poly.entity_id
_entity_poly.type
_entity_poly.pdbx_seq_one_letter_code
_entity_poly.pdbx_strand_id
1 'polypeptide(L)'
;RELRLRNYVPEDEDLKRRRVPQAKPVAVEEKVKEQLEAAKPEPVIEEVDLANLAPRKPDWDLKRDVAKKLEKLKKRTQRAIAELIRERLKGQDDSLASAVDATTEQETCDSD
;
A
#
# COMPACT_ATOMS: atom_id res chain seq x y z
N ARG A 1 -62.38 43.25 7.51
CA ARG A 1 -61.32 42.47 6.80
C ARG A 1 -60.13 43.41 6.62
N GLU A 2 -58.98 43.13 7.22
CA GLU A 2 -57.81 44.02 7.17
C GLU A 2 -56.96 43.78 5.92
N LEU A 3 -56.44 44.86 5.31
CA LEU A 3 -55.55 44.81 4.14
C LEU A 3 -54.13 44.38 4.56
N ARG A 4 -53.61 43.30 3.96
CA ARG A 4 -52.24 42.80 4.17
C ARG A 4 -51.56 42.64 2.83
N LEU A 5 -50.44 43.35 2.64
CA LEU A 5 -49.71 43.36 1.39
C LEU A 5 -48.49 42.46 1.48
N ARG A 6 -48.43 41.44 0.62
CA ARG A 6 -47.35 40.44 0.59
C ARG A 6 -46.42 40.59 -0.62
N ASN A 7 -46.98 40.94 -1.78
CA ASN A 7 -46.26 41.02 -3.07
C ASN A 7 -46.26 42.42 -3.72
N TYR A 8 -46.71 43.45 -2.99
CA TYR A 8 -46.77 44.82 -3.50
C TYR A 8 -46.12 45.78 -2.49
N VAL A 9 -45.40 46.78 -3.00
CA VAL A 9 -44.74 47.83 -2.20
C VAL A 9 -45.44 49.17 -2.51
N PRO A 10 -46.33 49.65 -1.63
CA PRO A 10 -46.97 50.94 -1.77
C PRO A 10 -46.00 52.10 -1.56
N GLU A 11 -46.26 53.22 -2.23
CA GLU A 11 -45.56 54.48 -2.00
C GLU A 11 -46.09 55.21 -0.75
N ASP A 12 -47.36 55.03 -0.41
CA ASP A 12 -48.02 55.62 0.77
C ASP A 12 -47.54 55.05 2.10
N GLU A 13 -47.25 55.93 3.06
CA GLU A 13 -46.72 55.61 4.39
C GLU A 13 -47.69 54.75 5.24
N ASP A 14 -48.99 54.96 5.13
CA ASP A 14 -50.01 54.20 5.89
C ASP A 14 -50.14 52.75 5.41
N LEU A 15 -49.89 52.52 4.11
CA LEU A 15 -49.97 51.21 3.49
C LEU A 15 -48.66 50.42 3.65
N LYS A 16 -47.52 51.10 3.78
CA LYS A 16 -46.22 50.47 4.11
C LYS A 16 -46.24 49.76 5.47
N ARG A 17 -46.91 50.33 6.48
CA ARG A 17 -47.06 49.72 7.81
C ARG A 17 -47.84 48.40 7.79
N ARG A 18 -48.64 48.17 6.75
CA ARG A 18 -49.48 46.98 6.58
C ARG A 18 -48.82 45.91 5.69
N ARG A 19 -47.56 46.11 5.31
CA ARG A 19 -46.76 45.15 4.57
C ARG A 19 -46.32 44.02 5.49
N VAL A 20 -46.56 42.78 5.06
CA VAL A 20 -46.09 41.60 5.79
C VAL A 20 -44.58 41.45 5.57
N PRO A 21 -43.77 41.30 6.63
CA PRO A 21 -42.33 41.08 6.49
C PRO A 21 -42.07 39.80 5.69
N GLN A 22 -41.16 39.87 4.72
CA GLN A 22 -40.77 38.68 3.97
C GLN A 22 -40.01 37.72 4.89
N ALA A 23 -40.41 36.45 4.87
CA ALA A 23 -39.71 35.41 5.61
C ALA A 23 -38.29 35.28 5.05
N LYS A 24 -37.29 35.40 5.92
CA LYS A 24 -35.90 35.12 5.55
C LYS A 24 -35.78 33.63 5.25
N PRO A 25 -35.13 33.22 4.15
CA PRO A 25 -34.87 31.81 3.90
C PRO A 25 -34.08 31.23 5.07
N VAL A 26 -34.40 29.99 5.44
CA VAL A 26 -33.69 29.23 6.47
C VAL A 26 -32.19 29.26 6.14
N ALA A 27 -31.34 29.57 7.12
CA ALA A 27 -29.90 29.61 6.94
C ALA A 27 -29.40 28.21 6.54
N VAL A 28 -29.13 28.03 5.25
CA VAL A 28 -28.71 26.75 4.67
C VAL A 28 -27.24 26.47 4.99
N GLU A 29 -26.52 27.46 5.51
CA GLU A 29 -25.10 27.43 5.83
C GLU A 29 -24.76 26.29 6.81
N GLU A 30 -25.58 26.09 7.84
CA GLU A 30 -25.39 25.01 8.82
C GLU A 30 -25.57 23.63 8.19
N LYS A 31 -26.57 23.47 7.32
CA LYS A 31 -26.82 22.22 6.59
C LYS A 31 -25.74 21.90 5.57
N VAL A 32 -25.21 22.93 4.89
CA VAL A 32 -24.10 22.78 3.94
C VAL A 32 -22.83 22.36 4.67
N LYS A 33 -22.56 22.92 5.85
CA LYS A 33 -21.40 22.55 6.68
C LYS A 33 -21.49 21.11 7.17
N GLU A 34 -22.66 20.70 7.64
CA GLU A 34 -22.93 19.34 8.11
C GLU A 34 -22.79 18.30 6.97
N GLN A 35 -23.28 18.64 5.77
CA GLN A 35 -23.09 17.82 4.57
C GLN A 35 -21.62 17.77 4.09
N LEU A 36 -20.87 18.87 4.24
CA LEU A 36 -19.45 18.91 3.89
C LEU A 36 -18.59 18.06 4.83
N GLU A 37 -18.94 18.02 6.11
CA GLU A 37 -18.27 17.20 7.11
C GLU A 37 -18.60 15.71 6.93
N ALA A 38 -19.85 15.37 6.63
CA ALA A 38 -20.26 14.01 6.29
C ALA A 38 -19.69 13.49 4.95
N ALA A 39 -19.34 14.40 4.04
CA ALA A 39 -18.73 14.08 2.75
C ALA A 39 -17.19 14.00 2.79
N LYS A 40 -16.56 14.06 3.98
CA LYS A 40 -15.15 13.68 4.13
C LYS A 40 -15.10 12.17 4.38
N PRO A 41 -14.89 11.32 3.36
CA PRO A 41 -14.62 9.92 3.60
C PRO A 41 -13.31 9.82 4.40
N GLU A 42 -13.35 9.14 5.54
CA GLU A 42 -12.13 8.68 6.18
C GLU A 42 -11.37 7.82 5.16
N PRO A 43 -10.11 8.15 4.81
CA PRO A 43 -9.30 7.26 3.99
C PRO A 43 -8.88 6.09 4.88
N VAL A 44 -9.78 5.12 5.04
CA VAL A 44 -9.42 3.78 5.51
C VAL A 44 -8.64 3.14 4.37
N ILE A 45 -7.34 3.41 4.35
CA ILE A 45 -6.37 2.78 3.48
C ILE A 45 -6.32 1.30 3.88
N GLU A 46 -6.94 0.46 3.06
CA GLU A 46 -6.30 -0.78 2.63
C GLU A 46 -6.31 -0.72 1.10
N GLU A 47 -5.35 0.04 0.55
CA GLU A 47 -4.95 -0.10 -0.83
C GLU A 47 -4.57 -1.56 -1.06
N VAL A 48 -5.55 -2.35 -1.52
CA VAL A 48 -5.30 -3.70 -2.00
C VAL A 48 -4.39 -3.54 -3.20
N ASP A 49 -3.11 -3.83 -3.00
CA ASP A 49 -2.05 -3.76 -4.01
C ASP A 49 -2.48 -4.52 -5.27
N LEU A 50 -2.95 -3.78 -6.28
CA LEU A 50 -3.52 -4.32 -7.53
C LEU A 50 -2.50 -5.17 -8.30
N ALA A 51 -1.21 -5.06 -8.00
CA ALA A 51 -0.16 -5.92 -8.54
C ALA A 51 -0.28 -7.38 -8.06
N ASN A 52 -0.90 -7.63 -6.91
CA ASN A 52 -1.16 -8.99 -6.39
C ASN A 52 -2.45 -9.62 -6.91
N LEU A 53 -3.38 -8.81 -7.45
CA LEU A 53 -4.66 -9.25 -8.03
C LEU A 53 -4.56 -9.55 -9.54
N ALA A 54 -3.50 -9.08 -10.20
CA ALA A 54 -3.26 -9.35 -11.60
C ALA A 54 -3.06 -10.86 -11.86
N PRO A 55 -3.46 -11.39 -13.04
CA PRO A 55 -3.19 -12.77 -13.42
C PRO A 55 -1.68 -13.03 -13.38
N ARG A 56 -1.24 -13.83 -12.41
CA ARG A 56 0.16 -14.24 -12.31
C ARG A 56 0.55 -15.12 -13.49
N LYS A 57 1.84 -15.17 -13.83
CA LYS A 57 2.36 -16.06 -14.87
C LYS A 57 1.90 -17.51 -14.60
N PRO A 58 1.53 -18.31 -15.62
CA PRO A 58 1.09 -19.69 -15.42
C PRO A 58 2.04 -20.54 -14.57
N ASP A 59 3.35 -20.31 -14.70
CA ASP A 59 4.39 -21.05 -13.98
C ASP A 59 4.68 -20.52 -12.56
N TRP A 60 3.98 -19.48 -12.10
CA TRP A 60 4.31 -18.84 -10.81
C TRP A 60 4.13 -19.82 -9.64
N ASP A 61 3.08 -20.64 -9.72
CA ASP A 61 2.74 -21.64 -8.71
C ASP A 61 3.76 -22.78 -8.72
N LEU A 62 4.12 -23.23 -9.91
CA LEU A 62 5.16 -24.25 -10.09
C LEU A 62 6.49 -23.79 -9.49
N LYS A 63 6.91 -22.55 -9.74
CA LYS A 63 8.15 -22.00 -9.18
C LYS A 63 8.09 -21.91 -7.66
N ARG A 64 6.96 -21.47 -7.10
CA ARG A 64 6.76 -21.38 -5.64
C ARG A 64 6.89 -22.74 -4.97
N ASP A 65 6.20 -23.75 -5.51
CA ASP A 65 6.15 -25.08 -4.91
C ASP A 65 7.46 -25.87 -5.08
N VAL A 66 8.15 -25.66 -6.21
CA VAL A 66 9.47 -26.25 -6.47
C VAL A 66 10.56 -25.56 -5.65
N ALA A 67 10.51 -24.25 -5.44
CA ALA A 67 11.52 -23.51 -4.69
C ALA A 67 11.75 -24.08 -3.28
N LYS A 68 10.68 -24.38 -2.54
CA LYS A 68 10.77 -24.97 -1.19
C LYS A 68 11.42 -26.35 -1.19
N LYS A 69 11.21 -27.15 -2.24
CA LYS A 69 11.84 -28.47 -2.39
C LYS A 69 13.32 -28.34 -2.76
N LEU A 70 13.65 -27.43 -3.69
CA LEU A 70 15.02 -27.14 -4.08
C LEU A 70 15.85 -26.59 -2.93
N GLU A 71 15.28 -25.73 -2.08
CA GLU A 71 15.99 -25.19 -0.92
C GLU A 71 16.38 -26.31 0.07
N LYS A 72 15.45 -27.22 0.37
CA LYS A 72 15.73 -28.39 1.22
C LYS A 72 16.79 -29.30 0.61
N LEU A 73 16.74 -29.52 -0.70
CA LEU A 73 17.72 -30.33 -1.41
C LEU A 73 19.09 -29.65 -1.39
N LYS A 74 19.16 -28.36 -1.73
CA LYS A 74 20.38 -27.53 -1.70
C LYS A 74 21.06 -27.58 -0.34
N LYS A 75 20.29 -27.46 0.76
CA LYS A 75 20.83 -27.58 2.13
C LYS A 75 21.45 -28.95 2.40
N ARG A 76 20.84 -30.04 1.92
CA ARG A 76 21.40 -31.40 2.06
C ARG A 76 22.63 -31.60 1.16
N THR A 77 22.59 -31.11 -0.07
CA THR A 77 23.71 -31.18 -1.01
C THR A 77 24.91 -30.41 -0.47
N GLN A 78 24.72 -29.20 0.06
CA GLN A 78 25.78 -28.42 0.70
C GLN A 78 26.36 -29.14 1.93
N ARG A 79 25.54 -29.80 2.74
CA ARG A 79 26.02 -30.63 3.86
C ARG A 79 26.85 -31.81 3.39
N ALA A 80 26.37 -32.56 2.40
CA ALA A 80 27.11 -33.68 1.81
C ALA A 80 28.43 -33.22 1.17
N ILE A 81 28.43 -32.09 0.46
CA ILE A 81 29.66 -31.48 -0.08
C ILE A 81 30.61 -31.13 1.05
N ALA A 82 30.14 -30.48 2.12
CA ALA A 82 30.98 -30.14 3.26
C ALA A 82 31.54 -31.38 3.98
N GLU A 83 30.75 -32.45 4.10
CA GLU A 83 31.20 -33.73 4.66
C GLU A 83 32.28 -34.38 3.78
N LEU A 84 32.08 -34.43 2.46
CA LEU A 84 33.06 -34.95 1.51
C LEU A 84 34.37 -34.13 1.54
N ILE A 85 34.27 -32.80 1.64
CA ILE A 85 35.45 -31.93 1.78
C ILE A 85 36.17 -32.22 3.09
N ARG A 86 35.46 -32.38 4.21
CA ARG A 86 36.07 -32.72 5.52
C ARG A 86 36.78 -34.07 5.50
N GLU A 87 36.15 -35.08 4.90
CA GLU A 87 36.74 -36.41 4.76
C GLU A 87 37.99 -36.38 3.87
N ARG A 88 37.92 -35.64 2.75
CA ARG A 88 39.05 -35.45 1.86
C ARG A 88 40.20 -34.69 2.52
N LEU A 89 39.90 -33.62 3.26
CA LEU A 89 40.90 -32.82 3.96
C LEU A 89 41.65 -33.69 4.99
N LYS A 90 40.91 -34.46 5.80
CA LYS A 90 41.49 -35.41 6.78
C LYS A 90 42.40 -36.49 6.17
N GLY A 91 42.28 -36.75 4.86
CA GLY A 91 43.15 -37.68 4.13
C GLY A 91 44.24 -37.00 3.30
N GLN A 92 44.18 -35.67 3.13
CA GLN A 92 45.08 -34.84 2.32
C GLN A 92 45.40 -33.55 3.09
N ASP A 93 45.93 -33.66 4.32
CA ASP A 93 46.02 -32.53 5.26
C ASP A 93 46.90 -31.37 4.75
N ASP A 94 47.96 -31.62 3.98
CA ASP A 94 48.94 -30.56 3.64
C ASP A 94 48.79 -29.97 2.22
N SER A 95 48.43 -30.78 1.21
CA SER A 95 48.42 -30.31 -0.18
C SER A 95 47.18 -29.51 -0.56
N LEU A 96 46.06 -29.73 0.14
CA LEU A 96 44.76 -29.17 -0.26
C LEU A 96 44.46 -27.86 0.47
N ALA A 97 44.93 -27.70 1.72
CA ALA A 97 44.87 -26.44 2.47
C ALA A 97 45.58 -25.29 1.72
N SER A 98 46.76 -25.56 1.15
CA SER A 98 47.48 -24.57 0.34
C SER A 98 46.78 -24.23 -0.98
N ALA A 99 46.04 -25.17 -1.58
CA ALA A 99 45.32 -24.94 -2.83
C ALA A 99 44.03 -24.13 -2.63
N VAL A 100 43.34 -24.32 -1.49
CA VAL A 100 42.15 -23.53 -1.17
C VAL A 100 42.52 -22.09 -0.82
N ASP A 101 43.58 -21.85 -0.03
CA ASP A 101 44.05 -20.49 0.27
C ASP A 101 44.38 -19.72 -1.02
N ALA A 102 45.10 -20.35 -1.96
CA ALA A 102 45.43 -19.74 -3.25
C ALA A 102 44.19 -19.40 -4.11
N THR A 103 43.12 -20.20 -4.07
CA THR A 103 41.88 -19.89 -4.79
C THR A 103 41.08 -18.77 -4.12
N THR A 104 41.05 -18.69 -2.79
CA THR A 104 40.38 -17.59 -2.07
C THR A 104 41.09 -16.26 -2.29
N GLU A 105 42.43 -16.25 -2.37
CA GLU A 105 43.20 -15.04 -2.70
C GLU A 105 42.93 -14.56 -4.13
N GLN A 106 42.77 -15.47 -5.10
CA GLN A 106 42.45 -15.13 -6.49
C GLN A 106 41.03 -14.55 -6.68
N GLU A 107 40.05 -15.01 -5.91
CA GLU A 107 38.69 -14.43 -5.98
C GLU A 107 38.63 -13.01 -5.37
N THR A 108 39.54 -12.67 -4.46
CA THR A 108 39.61 -11.32 -3.87
C THR A 108 40.35 -10.29 -4.73
N CYS A 109 41.17 -10.72 -5.71
CA CYS A 109 41.91 -9.80 -6.58
C CYS A 109 41.21 -9.47 -7.91
N ASP A 110 40.11 -10.15 -8.26
CA ASP A 110 39.33 -9.90 -9.49
C ASP A 110 38.06 -9.06 -9.24
N SER A 111 37.94 -8.45 -8.04
CA SER A 111 36.77 -7.67 -7.60
C SER A 111 37.08 -6.21 -7.21
N ASP A 112 38.19 -5.65 -7.70
CA ASP A 112 38.54 -4.22 -7.64
C ASP A 112 38.50 -3.58 -9.04
#